data_AF-A0A3N1XF68-F1
#
_entry.id   AF-A0A3N1XF68-F1
#
_cell.length_a   1.000
_cell.length_b   1.000
_cell.length_c   1.000
_cell.angle_alpha   90.00
_cell.angle_beta   90.00
_cell.angle_gamma   90.00
#
_symmetry.space_group_name_H-M   'P 1'
#
loop_
_entity.id
_entity.type
_entity.pdbx_description
1 polymer ?
#
loop_
_entity_poly.entity_id
_entity_poly.type
_entity_poly.pdbx_seq_one_letter_code
_entity_poly.pdbx_strand_id
1 'polypeptide(L)' 'MTYFTGIDLSLRSVSICVVDDRGEVCREAKVDAHVDVIIDWLRAWAVTNRTASASCVSQSCK' A
#
# COMPACT_ATOMS: atom_id res chain seq x y z
N MET A 1 14.58 6.82 -2.55
CA MET A 1 13.29 6.86 -3.26
C MET A 1 12.19 6.74 -2.25
N THR A 2 11.12 7.51 -2.44
CA THR A 2 10.00 7.58 -1.51
C THR A 2 8.82 6.88 -2.16
N TYR A 3 8.14 6.03 -1.40
CA TYR A 3 6.94 5.36 -1.86
C TYR A 3 5.81 5.71 -0.93
N PHE A 4 4.63 5.91 -1.49
CA PHE A 4 3.43 6.25 -0.75
C PHE A 4 2.43 5.13 -0.91
N THR A 5 1.73 4.80 0.17
CA THR A 5 0.71 3.75 0.17
C THR A 5 -0.63 4.36 0.50
N GLY A 6 -1.56 4.29 -0.45
CA GLY A 6 -2.97 4.57 -0.21
C GLY A 6 -3.66 3.31 0.30
N ILE A 7 -4.43 3.44 1.38
CA ILE A 7 -5.24 2.35 1.92
C ILE A 7 -6.68 2.86 2.01
N ASP A 8 -7.57 2.24 1.25
CA ASP A 8 -9.02 2.46 1.32
C ASP A 8 -9.68 1.27 2.03
N LEU A 9 -10.28 1.54 3.19
CA LEU A 9 -10.89 0.52 4.04
C LEU A 9 -12.40 0.45 3.79
N SER A 10 -12.89 -0.71 3.33
CA SER A 10 -14.32 -1.02 3.29
C SER A 10 -14.65 -2.18 4.25
N LEU A 11 -15.94 -2.39 4.53
CA LEU A 11 -16.41 -3.40 5.50
C LEU A 11 -15.98 -4.84 5.20
N ARG A 12 -15.76 -5.18 3.91
CA ARG A 12 -15.43 -6.55 3.48
C ARG A 12 -14.06 -6.67 2.84
N SER A 13 -13.50 -5.58 2.35
CA SER A 13 -12.27 -5.59 1.58
C SER A 13 -11.53 -4.28 1.73
N VAL A 14 -10.23 -4.33 1.53
CA VAL A 14 -9.33 -3.18 1.58
C VAL A 14 -8.61 -3.06 0.25
N SER A 15 -8.66 -1.88 -0.33
CA SER A 15 -7.90 -1.56 -1.53
C SER A 15 -6.60 -0.89 -1.12
N ILE A 16 -5.48 -1.41 -1.60
CA ILE A 16 -4.14 -0.89 -1.31
C ILE A 16 -3.50 -0.48 -2.64
N CYS A 17 -3.06 0.77 -2.73
CA CYS A 17 -2.26 1.25 -3.85
C CYS A 17 -0.89 1.70 -3.36
N VAL A 18 0.14 1.48 -4.16
CA VAL A 18 1.49 1.95 -3.89
C VAL A 18 1.94 2.78 -5.08
N VAL A 19 2.38 4.00 -4.82
CA VAL A 19 2.87 4.95 -5.83
C VAL A 19 4.29 5.40 -5.49
N ASP A 20 5.08 5.74 -6.49
CA ASP A 20 6.41 6.32 -6.31
C ASP A 20 6.37 7.85 -6.15
N ASP A 21 7.55 8.47 -6.03
CA ASP A 21 7.70 9.94 -5.93
C ASP A 21 7.34 10.69 -7.23
N ARG A 22 7.13 9.98 -8.34
CA ARG A 22 6.67 10.55 -9.62
C ARG A 22 5.16 10.46 -9.78
N GLY A 23 4.47 9.80 -8.85
CA GLY A 23 3.04 9.53 -8.91
C GLY A 23 2.68 8.32 -9.76
N GLU A 24 3.66 7.50 -10.15
CA GLU A 24 3.42 6.30 -10.93
C GLU A 24 2.96 5.16 -10.03
N VAL A 25 1.92 4.44 -10.46
CA VAL A 25 1.39 3.29 -9.73
C VAL A 25 2.36 2.12 -9.85
N CYS A 26 3.01 1.79 -8.75
CA CYS A 26 3.93 0.67 -8.64
C CYS A 26 3.19 -0.66 -8.40
N ARG A 27 2.09 -0.61 -7.63
CA ARG A 27 1.31 -1.80 -7.30
C ARG A 27 -0.07 -1.45 -6.79
N GLU A 28 -1.04 -2.30 -7.13
CA GLU A 28 -2.38 -2.26 -6.56
C GLU A 28 -2.81 -3.66 -6.14
N ALA A 29 -3.60 -3.73 -5.08
CA ALA A 29 -4.26 -4.96 -4.66
C ALA A 29 -5.57 -4.68 -3.92
N LYS A 30 -6.45 -5.66 -3.95
CA LYS A 30 -7.63 -5.72 -3.10
C LYS A 30 -7.52 -6.96 -2.24
N VAL A 31 -7.55 -6.78 -0.93
CA VAL A 31 -7.41 -7.83 0.06
C VAL A 31 -8.62 -7.87 0.99
N ASP A 32 -8.80 -8.95 1.75
CA ASP A 32 -9.84 -8.99 2.77
C ASP A 32 -9.58 -7.97 3.88
N ALA A 33 -10.65 -7.50 4.52
CA ALA A 33 -10.57 -6.52 5.61
C ALA A 33 -10.09 -7.14 6.94
N HIS A 34 -8.97 -7.86 6.88
CA HIS A 34 -8.27 -8.44 8.03
C HIS A 34 -6.88 -7.81 8.16
N VAL A 35 -6.55 -7.37 9.38
CA VAL A 35 -5.29 -6.68 9.67
C VAL A 35 -4.08 -7.53 9.30
N ASP A 36 -4.12 -8.84 9.59
CA ASP A 36 -3.02 -9.75 9.29
C ASP A 36 -2.74 -9.85 7.79
N VAL A 37 -3.80 -9.92 6.97
CA VAL A 37 -3.70 -9.98 5.50
C VAL A 37 -3.07 -8.71 4.94
N ILE A 38 -3.44 -7.55 5.48
CA ILE A 38 -2.89 -6.24 5.08
C ILE A 38 -1.41 -6.16 5.45
N ILE A 39 -1.05 -6.57 6.67
CA ILE A 39 0.34 -6.56 7.15
C ILE A 39 1.20 -7.50 6.30
N ASP A 40 0.73 -8.72 6.03
CA ASP A 40 1.47 -9.69 5.22
C ASP A 40 1.68 -9.19 3.80
N TRP A 41 0.67 -8.57 3.19
CA TRP A 41 0.78 -7.98 1.86
C TRP A 41 1.81 -6.84 1.81
N LEU A 42 1.78 -5.94 2.80
CA LEU A 42 2.71 -4.81 2.89
C LEU A 42 4.14 -5.28 3.16
N ARG A 43 4.33 -6.28 4.04
CA ARG A 43 5.63 -6.90 4.32
C ARG A 43 6.20 -7.57 3.08
N ALA A 44 5.39 -8.35 2.37
CA ALA A 44 5.81 -8.99 1.13
C ALA A 44 6.30 -7.95 0.10
N TRP A 45 5.57 -6.84 -0.03
CA TRP A 45 5.97 -5.75 -0.93
C TRP A 45 7.26 -5.04 -0.46
N ALA A 46 7.38 -4.74 0.83
CA ALA A 46 8.56 -4.06 1.39
C ALA A 46 9.83 -4.93 1.30
N VAL A 47 9.71 -6.25 1.47
CA VAL A 47 10.83 -7.20 1.32
C VAL A 47 11.39 -7.17 -0.10
N THR A 48 10.51 -7.11 -1.10
CA THR A 48 10.87 -7.00 -2.52
C THR A 48 11.46 -5.63 -2.87
N ASN A 49 10.99 -4.55 -2.22
CA ASN A 49 11.33 -3.16 -2.57
C ASN A 49 12.13 -2.43 -1.48
N ARG A 50 13.03 -3.15 -0.79
CA ARG A 50 13.67 -2.78 0.51
C ARG A 50 14.57 -1.54 0.52
N THR A 51 14.55 -0.73 -0.53
CA THR A 51 15.18 0.60 -0.60
C THR A 51 14.21 1.75 -0.28
N ALA A 52 12.96 1.44 0.06
CA ALA A 52 11.87 2.39 0.30
C ALA A 52 11.66 2.68 1.80
N SER A 53 11.99 3.88 2.26
CA SER A 53 11.60 4.39 3.59
C SER A 53 10.11 4.70 3.60
N ALA A 54 9.29 3.85 4.23
CA ALA A 54 7.84 4.03 4.33
C ALA A 54 7.49 5.13 5.35
N SER A 55 7.11 6.31 4.86
CA SER A 55 6.40 7.33 5.64
C SER A 55 4.95 7.31 5.18
N CYS A 56 4.02 6.93 6.06
CA CYS A 56 2.58 7.00 5.80
C CYS A 56 2.19 8.42 5.38
N VAL A 57 1.81 8.60 4.11
CA VAL A 57 1.07 9.78 3.66
C VAL A 57 -0.32 9.32 3.26
N SER A 58 -1.28 9.66 4.10
CA SER A 58 -2.71 9.49 3.84
C SER A 58 -3.13 10.39 2.69
N GLN A 59 -3.12 9.89 1.46
CA GLN A 59 -3.83 10.54 0.37
C GLN A 59 -4.92 9.60 -0.13
N SER A 60 -6.17 10.05 0.07
CA SER A 60 -7.39 9.43 -0.40
C SER A 60 -7.31 9.32 -1.93
N CYS A 61 -7.03 8.13 -2.44
CA CYS A 61 -7.27 7.84 -3.86
C CYS A 61 -8.77 7.98 -4.12
N LYS A 62 -9.11 8.87 -5.04
CA LYS A 62 -10.45 9.02 -5.64
C LYS A 62 -10.59 8.05 -6.80
#